data_AF-A0A914I4I4-F1
#
_entry.id   AF-A0A914I4I4-F1
#
_cell.length_a   1.000
_cell.length_b   1.000
_cell.length_c   1.000
_cell.angle_alpha   90.00
_cell.angle_beta   90.00
_cell.angle_gamma   90.00
#
_symmetry.space_group_name_H-M   'P 1'
#
loop_
_entity.id
_entity.type
_entity.pdbx_description
1 polymer ?
#
loop_
_entity_poly.entity_id
_entity_poly.type
_entity_poly.pdbx_seq_one_letter_code
_entity_poly.pdbx_strand_id
1 'polypeptide(L)'
;MATASALTLARLLPFVETLDEWLALGKLLHMNDKHHHQTGGGGLNNVDDAETTMTKTPAATVPDKFIRFLSLCWTNLRVKMVPEKMTKQYTMLVIPPSLSHLPWECLPIYRRAPLVYRIPCFHLFEHLMERIKNIPTSVDGRNSYYVLNPGGDLAKTQERISTFIERFKWRGIVGQIPSKEQIRTVLNEHDLFLYMGHGSGRPLFWPFDDSRDVRVVDEGLDLDGRSAVYEYMIARAPCVIGCLWMVTDGEIDRFFMALTEYCFAELHKKDAGTVNDTFRLLLEGVLEARRKCKLPFLTGAAVVAYGLPVVAALSAIANNNNSLSSSTSSLSPLSS
;
A
#
# COMPACT_ATOMS: atom_id res chain seq x y z
N MET A 1 -7.33 19.54 -20.11
CA MET A 1 -7.24 18.08 -20.27
C MET A 1 -7.03 17.54 -18.86
N ALA A 2 -8.13 17.33 -18.13
CA ALA A 2 -8.09 16.90 -16.74
C ALA A 2 -7.95 15.37 -16.73
N THR A 3 -6.96 14.85 -16.00
CA THR A 3 -6.72 13.41 -15.86
C THR A 3 -6.74 13.04 -14.39
N ALA A 4 -7.85 12.48 -13.91
CA ALA A 4 -7.93 11.94 -12.56
C ALA A 4 -6.90 10.81 -12.40
N SER A 5 -6.01 10.96 -11.43
CA SER A 5 -5.08 9.92 -11.04
C SER A 5 -5.34 9.57 -9.58
N ALA A 6 -5.16 8.29 -9.28
CA ALA A 6 -5.10 7.67 -7.97
C ALA A 6 -6.38 7.66 -7.13
N LEU A 7 -6.95 6.46 -7.03
CA LEU A 7 -7.54 5.99 -5.79
C LEU A 7 -6.41 5.63 -4.82
N THR A 8 -5.97 6.57 -3.98
CA THR A 8 -5.08 6.23 -2.86
C THR A 8 -5.93 5.66 -1.74
N LEU A 9 -5.88 4.33 -1.58
CA LEU A 9 -6.45 3.61 -0.45
C LEU A 9 -5.34 3.31 0.55
N ALA A 10 -5.25 4.09 1.64
CA ALA A 10 -4.23 3.92 2.68
C ALA A 10 -4.88 3.88 4.06
N ARG A 11 -4.45 2.93 4.89
CA ARG A 11 -4.70 2.94 6.34
C ARG A 11 -3.43 3.49 6.99
N LEU A 12 -3.37 4.76 7.39
CA LEU A 12 -2.18 5.18 8.13
C LEU A 12 -2.31 4.72 9.58
N LEU A 13 -1.29 4.02 10.08
CA LEU A 13 -1.12 3.87 11.51
C LEU A 13 -0.77 5.25 12.10
N PRO A 14 -1.10 5.54 13.37
CA PRO A 14 -0.91 6.86 13.96
C PRO A 14 0.45 7.45 13.61
N PHE A 15 0.37 8.65 13.01
CA PHE A 15 1.47 9.43 12.47
C PHE A 15 2.53 9.68 13.55
N VAL A 16 3.78 9.45 13.17
CA VAL A 16 4.95 9.47 14.06
C VAL A 16 5.26 10.92 14.48
N GLU A 17 5.30 11.17 15.79
CA GLU A 17 5.49 12.52 16.36
C GLU A 17 6.94 12.92 16.66
N THR A 18 7.94 12.04 16.51
CA THR A 18 9.31 12.36 16.97
C THR A 18 10.31 12.62 15.83
N LEU A 19 11.00 13.76 15.93
CA LEU A 19 12.12 14.16 15.06
C LEU A 19 13.25 13.11 15.03
N ASP A 20 13.44 12.38 16.12
CA ASP A 20 14.43 11.31 16.24
C ASP A 20 14.12 10.10 15.35
N GLU A 21 12.84 9.76 15.16
CA GLU A 21 12.44 8.69 14.24
C GLU A 21 12.61 9.12 12.77
N TRP A 22 12.35 10.40 12.46
CA TRP A 22 12.66 10.98 11.15
C TRP A 22 14.17 10.98 10.85
N LEU A 23 15.01 11.31 11.83
CA LEU A 23 16.46 11.25 11.72
C LEU A 23 16.96 9.80 11.60
N ALA A 24 16.34 8.84 12.28
CA ALA A 24 16.66 7.42 12.14
C ALA A 24 16.32 6.89 10.73
N LEU A 25 15.21 7.37 10.15
CA LEU A 25 14.77 6.99 8.81
C LEU A 25 15.60 7.67 7.71
N GLY A 26 15.97 8.95 7.90
CA GLY A 26 16.93 9.66 7.06
C GLY A 26 18.32 8.99 7.08
N LYS A 27 18.76 8.48 8.23
CA LYS A 27 19.97 7.65 8.34
C LYS A 27 19.84 6.32 7.60
N LEU A 28 18.67 5.68 7.65
CA LEU A 28 18.42 4.41 6.95
C LEU A 28 18.47 4.57 5.42
N LEU A 29 17.96 5.69 4.90
CA LEU A 29 18.07 6.07 3.49
C LEU A 29 19.52 6.50 3.12
N HIS A 30 20.24 7.22 3.98
CA HIS A 30 21.65 7.61 3.77
C HIS A 30 22.67 6.46 3.98
N MET A 31 22.28 5.35 4.62
CA MET A 31 23.18 4.20 4.80
C MET A 31 23.40 3.42 3.50
N ASN A 32 22.53 3.60 2.48
CA ASN A 32 22.76 3.06 1.14
C ASN A 32 23.91 3.79 0.42
N ASP A 33 24.05 5.11 0.61
CA ASP A 33 25.13 5.91 -0.01
C ASP A 33 26.53 5.53 0.51
N LYS A 34 26.65 5.21 1.80
CA LYS A 34 27.96 4.95 2.41
C LYS A 34 28.55 3.59 2.08
N HIS A 35 27.75 2.63 1.64
CA HIS A 35 28.26 1.33 1.19
C HIS A 35 28.79 1.35 -0.25
N HIS A 36 28.47 2.38 -1.05
CA HIS A 36 29.00 2.55 -2.41
C HIS A 36 30.23 3.48 -2.50
N HIS A 37 30.47 4.31 -1.48
CA HIS A 37 31.60 5.27 -1.48
C HIS A 37 32.90 4.76 -0.83
N GLN A 38 33.01 3.47 -0.48
CA GLN A 38 34.27 2.86 -0.02
C GLN A 38 34.96 1.97 -1.08
N THR A 39 35.00 2.40 -2.34
CA THR A 39 36.05 1.97 -3.28
C THR A 39 36.37 3.12 -4.24
N GLY A 40 37.49 3.80 -4.04
CA GLY A 40 38.00 4.78 -5.01
C GLY A 40 38.67 5.99 -4.39
N GLY A 41 39.84 5.78 -3.77
CA GLY A 41 40.65 6.87 -3.22
C GLY A 41 42.11 6.43 -3.07
N GLY A 42 42.81 6.25 -4.19
CA GLY A 42 44.24 5.96 -4.22
C GLY A 42 44.83 6.50 -5.52
N GLY A 43 45.79 7.42 -5.39
CA GLY A 43 46.29 8.28 -6.46
C GLY A 43 47.02 7.58 -7.61
N LEU A 44 47.12 8.34 -8.69
CA LEU A 44 47.99 8.12 -9.85
C LEU A 44 49.42 7.78 -9.41
N ASN A 45 49.96 6.66 -9.88
CA ASN A 45 51.35 6.54 -10.36
C ASN A 45 51.59 5.18 -11.07
N ASN A 46 52.14 5.31 -12.28
CA ASN A 46 52.96 4.39 -13.08
C ASN A 46 52.46 3.00 -13.48
N VAL A 47 52.52 2.83 -14.81
CA VAL A 47 52.49 1.61 -15.60
C VAL A 47 53.67 0.70 -15.20
N ASP A 48 53.40 -0.58 -14.97
CA ASP A 48 54.28 -1.70 -15.35
C ASP A 48 53.48 -3.01 -15.34
N ASP A 49 53.74 -3.85 -16.35
CA ASP A 49 53.10 -5.11 -16.68
C ASP A 49 53.27 -6.18 -15.58
N ALA A 50 52.16 -6.82 -15.15
CA ALA A 50 52.20 -8.12 -14.48
C ALA A 50 50.89 -8.90 -14.63
N GLU A 51 51.05 -10.20 -14.91
CA GLU A 51 50.04 -11.21 -15.26
C GLU A 51 48.77 -11.24 -14.42
N THR A 52 47.63 -11.34 -15.12
CA THR A 52 46.28 -11.52 -14.58
C THR A 52 46.12 -12.90 -13.94
N THR A 53 46.31 -13.00 -12.62
CA THR A 53 45.81 -14.13 -11.85
C THR A 53 44.33 -13.93 -11.56
N MET A 54 43.47 -14.75 -12.18
CA MET A 54 42.03 -14.77 -11.88
C MET A 54 41.80 -15.18 -10.42
N THR A 55 41.61 -14.19 -9.55
CA THR A 55 41.07 -14.40 -8.21
C THR A 55 39.56 -14.63 -8.32
N LYS A 56 39.14 -15.83 -7.92
CA LYS A 56 37.71 -16.20 -7.80
C LYS A 56 37.00 -15.16 -6.95
N THR A 57 36.00 -14.50 -7.51
CA THR A 57 35.05 -13.66 -6.77
C THR A 57 34.42 -14.54 -5.67
N PRO A 58 34.48 -14.16 -4.38
CA PRO A 58 33.83 -14.95 -3.34
C PRO A 58 32.33 -14.97 -3.62
N ALA A 59 31.73 -16.15 -3.50
CA ALA A 59 30.28 -16.33 -3.64
C ALA A 59 29.57 -15.32 -2.73
N ALA A 60 28.75 -14.45 -3.31
CA ALA A 60 28.04 -13.42 -2.58
C ALA A 60 27.24 -14.06 -1.45
N THR A 61 27.69 -13.85 -0.22
CA THR A 61 26.95 -14.26 0.97
C THR A 61 25.62 -13.51 0.97
N VAL A 62 24.53 -14.26 1.12
CA VAL A 62 23.20 -13.68 1.24
C VAL A 62 23.24 -12.70 2.43
N PRO A 63 22.96 -11.39 2.24
CA PRO A 63 23.11 -10.43 3.32
C PRO A 63 22.24 -10.82 4.52
N ASP A 64 22.77 -10.70 5.75
CA ASP A 64 22.03 -11.03 6.99
C ASP A 64 20.68 -10.33 7.09
N LYS A 65 20.57 -9.12 6.49
CA LYS A 65 19.31 -8.38 6.36
C LYS A 65 18.26 -9.11 5.51
N PHE A 66 18.68 -9.78 4.43
CA PHE A 66 17.77 -10.59 3.61
C PHE A 66 17.32 -11.85 4.36
N ILE A 67 18.20 -12.47 5.15
CA ILE A 67 17.82 -13.59 6.03
C ILE A 67 16.82 -13.13 7.10
N ARG A 68 17.03 -11.96 7.72
CA ARG A 68 16.07 -11.35 8.65
C ARG A 68 14.73 -11.06 7.98
N PHE A 69 14.74 -10.48 6.78
CA PHE A 69 13.54 -10.26 5.98
C PHE A 69 12.78 -11.57 5.72
N LEU A 70 13.49 -12.63 5.30
CA LEU A 70 12.88 -13.95 5.08
C LEU A 70 12.31 -14.54 6.38
N SER A 71 13.00 -14.35 7.51
CA SER A 71 12.52 -14.77 8.83
C SER A 71 11.24 -14.03 9.25
N LEU A 72 11.17 -12.71 9.02
CA LEU A 72 9.98 -11.91 9.26
C LEU A 72 8.83 -12.37 8.36
N CYS A 73 9.09 -12.58 7.07
CA CYS A 73 8.12 -13.13 6.13
C CYS A 73 7.61 -14.50 6.62
N TRP A 74 8.52 -15.39 7.02
CA TRP A 74 8.17 -16.71 7.50
C TRP A 74 7.33 -16.68 8.78
N THR A 75 7.63 -15.74 9.68
CA THR A 75 6.95 -15.60 10.98
C THR A 75 5.59 -14.93 10.84
N ASN A 76 5.49 -13.87 10.05
CA ASN A 76 4.31 -13.02 9.99
C ASN A 76 3.38 -13.33 8.79
N LEU A 77 3.87 -13.98 7.72
CA LEU A 77 3.05 -14.40 6.57
C LEU A 77 2.57 -15.85 6.68
N ARG A 78 3.12 -16.65 7.61
CA ARG A 78 2.47 -17.89 8.04
C ARG A 78 1.24 -17.52 8.87
N VAL A 79 0.13 -17.35 8.17
CA VAL A 79 -1.22 -17.47 8.73
C VAL A 79 -1.21 -18.65 9.70
N LYS A 80 -1.48 -18.38 10.99
CA LYS A 80 -1.71 -19.41 12.01
C LYS A 80 -2.60 -20.48 11.37
N MET A 81 -2.06 -21.69 11.21
CA MET A 81 -2.77 -22.78 10.56
C MET A 81 -4.07 -23.07 11.33
N VAL A 82 -5.18 -22.56 10.80
CA VAL A 82 -6.50 -23.12 11.03
C VAL A 82 -6.66 -24.24 10.00
N PRO A 83 -7.12 -25.45 10.38
CA PRO A 83 -7.14 -26.59 9.48
C PRO A 83 -8.00 -26.31 8.23
N GLU A 84 -7.48 -26.64 7.05
CA GLU A 84 -8.21 -26.82 5.77
C GLU A 84 -9.16 -25.70 5.30
N LYS A 85 -8.68 -24.45 5.14
CA LYS A 85 -9.32 -23.49 4.21
C LYS A 85 -8.29 -22.77 3.34
N MET A 86 -8.29 -23.13 2.05
CA MET A 86 -7.64 -22.51 0.89
C MET A 86 -6.52 -21.49 1.16
N THR A 87 -5.26 -21.95 1.11
CA THR A 87 -4.08 -21.08 1.17
C THR A 87 -4.01 -20.20 -0.08
N LYS A 88 -4.30 -18.90 0.05
CA LYS A 88 -4.11 -17.92 -1.04
C LYS A 88 -2.62 -17.60 -1.18
N GLN A 89 -2.08 -17.71 -2.39
CA GLN A 89 -0.69 -17.40 -2.70
C GLN A 89 -0.57 -15.98 -3.25
N TYR A 90 0.39 -15.23 -2.75
CA TYR A 90 0.70 -13.88 -3.21
C TYR A 90 2.06 -13.85 -3.92
N THR A 91 2.18 -13.00 -4.93
CA THR A 91 3.46 -12.68 -5.56
C THR A 91 3.81 -11.23 -5.28
N MET A 92 4.96 -11.01 -4.65
CA MET A 92 5.48 -9.70 -4.32
C MET A 92 6.59 -9.32 -5.29
N LEU A 93 6.44 -8.19 -5.96
CA LEU A 93 7.42 -7.68 -6.92
C LEU A 93 8.23 -6.55 -6.31
N VAL A 94 9.56 -6.66 -6.38
CA VAL A 94 10.49 -5.56 -6.15
C VAL A 94 11.01 -5.15 -7.52
N ILE A 95 10.59 -3.99 -8.01
CA ILE A 95 10.82 -3.57 -9.39
C ILE A 95 11.76 -2.37 -9.39
N PRO A 96 12.87 -2.39 -10.15
CA PRO A 96 13.74 -1.23 -10.25
C PRO A 96 13.00 -0.04 -10.88
N PRO A 97 13.35 1.21 -10.54
CA PRO A 97 12.68 2.41 -11.04
C PRO A 97 12.50 2.44 -12.56
N SER A 98 13.54 2.05 -13.31
CA SER A 98 13.55 1.97 -14.77
C SER A 98 12.42 1.11 -15.36
N LEU A 99 12.00 0.06 -14.65
CA LEU A 99 10.97 -0.89 -15.07
C LEU A 99 9.62 -0.70 -14.35
N SER A 100 9.52 0.28 -13.45
CA SER A 100 8.32 0.53 -12.64
C SER A 100 7.09 0.93 -13.47
N HIS A 101 7.31 1.49 -14.66
CA HIS A 101 6.23 1.93 -15.55
C HIS A 101 5.44 0.79 -16.22
N LEU A 102 5.96 -0.43 -16.23
CA LEU A 102 5.32 -1.58 -16.87
C LEU A 102 4.27 -2.24 -15.96
N PRO A 103 3.11 -2.67 -16.47
CA PRO A 103 2.06 -3.32 -15.69
C PRO A 103 2.34 -4.83 -15.51
N TRP A 104 3.42 -5.17 -14.81
CA TRP A 104 3.87 -6.54 -14.59
C TRP A 104 2.75 -7.47 -14.08
N GLU A 105 1.87 -6.96 -13.22
CA GLU A 105 0.76 -7.67 -12.62
C GLU A 105 -0.29 -8.18 -13.62
N CYS A 106 -0.27 -7.65 -14.85
CA CYS A 106 -1.20 -8.03 -15.91
C CYS A 106 -0.60 -9.06 -16.89
N LEU A 107 0.61 -9.56 -16.64
CA LEU A 107 1.24 -10.56 -17.50
C LEU A 107 0.49 -11.92 -17.44
N PRO A 108 0.37 -12.64 -18.58
CA PRO A 108 -0.33 -13.93 -18.64
C PRO A 108 0.19 -15.01 -17.68
N ILE A 109 1.45 -14.90 -17.24
CA ILE A 109 2.07 -15.84 -16.29
C ILE A 109 1.34 -15.86 -14.94
N TYR A 110 0.71 -14.75 -14.55
CA TYR A 110 0.00 -14.62 -13.28
C TYR A 110 -1.44 -15.14 -13.32
N ARG A 111 -1.91 -15.73 -14.42
CA ARG A 111 -3.28 -16.29 -14.51
C ARG A 111 -3.60 -17.32 -13.42
N ARG A 112 -2.59 -18.09 -12.98
CA ARG A 112 -2.75 -19.12 -11.92
C ARG A 112 -2.52 -18.59 -10.51
N ALA A 113 -1.84 -17.45 -10.37
CA ALA A 113 -1.55 -16.79 -9.11
C ALA A 113 -1.72 -15.27 -9.27
N PRO A 114 -2.97 -14.77 -9.32
CA PRO A 114 -3.25 -13.41 -9.78
C PRO A 114 -3.05 -12.35 -8.69
N LEU A 115 -2.77 -12.75 -7.45
CA LEU A 115 -2.57 -11.86 -6.31
C LEU A 115 -1.15 -11.28 -6.33
N VAL A 116 -0.91 -10.38 -7.27
CA VAL A 116 0.39 -9.72 -7.48
C VAL A 116 0.35 -8.28 -6.99
N TYR A 117 1.32 -7.91 -6.16
CA TYR A 117 1.50 -6.54 -5.66
C TYR A 117 2.98 -6.18 -5.61
N ARG A 118 3.28 -4.90 -5.40
CA ARG A 118 4.64 -4.37 -5.39
C ARG A 118 5.09 -4.00 -3.98
N ILE A 119 6.40 -4.02 -3.76
CA ILE A 119 7.03 -3.29 -2.66
C ILE A 119 8.15 -2.44 -3.23
N PRO A 120 8.39 -1.22 -2.70
CA PRO A 120 9.44 -0.37 -3.21
C PRO A 120 10.83 -0.96 -2.95
N CYS A 121 11.08 -1.42 -1.73
CA CYS A 121 12.31 -2.10 -1.34
C CYS A 121 12.08 -2.98 -0.11
N PHE A 122 12.99 -3.93 0.13
CA PHE A 122 12.91 -4.83 1.28
C PHE A 122 12.96 -4.11 2.63
N HIS A 123 13.76 -3.04 2.73
CA HIS A 123 13.94 -2.30 3.99
C HIS A 123 12.65 -1.58 4.44
N LEU A 124 11.95 -0.93 3.52
CA LEU A 124 10.67 -0.29 3.83
C LEU A 124 9.60 -1.33 4.16
N PHE A 125 9.61 -2.49 3.48
CA PHE A 125 8.69 -3.58 3.80
C PHE A 125 8.98 -4.21 5.16
N GLU A 126 10.24 -4.45 5.51
CA GLU A 126 10.66 -4.89 6.83
C GLU A 126 10.17 -3.91 7.91
N HIS A 127 10.39 -2.60 7.70
CA HIS A 127 9.91 -1.56 8.62
C HIS A 127 8.38 -1.61 8.83
N LEU A 128 7.61 -1.85 7.76
CA LEU A 128 6.16 -2.03 7.84
C LEU A 128 5.79 -3.29 8.64
N MET A 129 6.45 -4.42 8.37
CA MET A 129 6.17 -5.69 9.04
C MET A 129 6.49 -5.71 10.53
N GLU A 130 7.50 -4.96 10.98
CA GLU A 130 7.84 -4.87 12.40
C GLU A 130 6.75 -4.19 13.23
N ARG A 131 5.96 -3.33 12.61
CA ARG A 131 4.92 -2.53 13.29
C ARG A 131 3.51 -3.06 13.04
N ILE A 132 3.28 -3.74 11.92
CA ILE A 132 2.00 -4.34 11.57
C ILE A 132 1.98 -5.82 12.00
N LYS A 133 1.31 -6.07 13.13
CA LYS A 133 1.27 -7.40 13.77
C LYS A 133 0.38 -8.43 13.06
N ASN A 134 -0.60 -7.97 12.28
CA ASN A 134 -1.58 -8.85 11.63
C ASN A 134 -1.48 -8.67 10.11
N ILE A 135 -1.00 -9.71 9.43
CA ILE A 135 -0.96 -9.78 7.97
C ILE A 135 -1.83 -10.98 7.53
N PRO A 136 -2.81 -10.79 6.64
CA PRO A 136 -3.19 -9.54 6.00
C PRO A 136 -3.79 -8.52 6.99
N THR A 137 -3.57 -7.23 6.71
CA THR A 137 -4.11 -6.15 7.55
C THR A 137 -5.61 -6.01 7.31
N SER A 138 -6.42 -5.99 8.36
CA SER A 138 -7.87 -5.78 8.22
C SER A 138 -8.21 -4.28 8.19
N VAL A 139 -9.11 -3.88 7.29
CA VAL A 139 -9.81 -2.58 7.30
C VAL A 139 -11.29 -2.84 7.52
N ASP A 140 -11.94 -2.04 8.37
CA ASP A 140 -13.37 -2.19 8.67
C ASP A 140 -14.19 -1.50 7.58
N GLY A 141 -13.77 -0.30 7.17
CA GLY A 141 -14.48 0.49 6.17
C GLY A 141 -15.66 1.28 6.75
N ARG A 142 -16.09 1.09 8.01
CA ARG A 142 -17.11 1.98 8.61
C ARG A 142 -16.56 3.36 8.96
N ASN A 143 -15.27 3.46 9.27
CA ASN A 143 -14.60 4.69 9.64
C ASN A 143 -13.69 5.21 8.52
N SER A 144 -14.22 5.24 7.30
CA SER A 144 -13.51 5.71 6.12
C SER A 144 -13.69 7.21 5.89
N TYR A 145 -12.67 7.81 5.30
CA TYR A 145 -12.67 9.20 4.87
C TYR A 145 -12.34 9.33 3.40
N TYR A 146 -13.02 10.24 2.69
CA TYR A 146 -12.76 10.50 1.28
C TYR A 146 -12.50 11.97 0.97
N VAL A 147 -11.65 12.23 -0.03
CA VAL A 147 -11.42 13.55 -0.62
C VAL A 147 -11.73 13.47 -2.11
N LEU A 148 -12.82 14.10 -2.53
CA LEU A 148 -13.35 14.03 -3.88
C LEU A 148 -13.25 15.40 -4.58
N ASN A 149 -12.65 15.40 -5.77
CA ASN A 149 -12.54 16.58 -6.62
C ASN A 149 -12.01 17.84 -5.88
N PRO A 150 -10.87 17.77 -5.17
CA PRO A 150 -10.39 18.92 -4.40
C PRO A 150 -10.06 20.14 -5.28
N GLY A 151 -9.69 19.92 -6.55
CA GLY A 151 -9.40 20.98 -7.53
C GLY A 151 -10.65 21.61 -8.17
N GLY A 152 -11.83 21.00 -8.01
CA GLY A 152 -13.09 21.50 -8.57
C GLY A 152 -13.27 21.27 -10.08
N ASP A 153 -12.32 20.65 -10.76
CA ASP A 153 -12.29 20.48 -12.22
C ASP A 153 -12.83 19.12 -12.73
N LEU A 154 -13.19 18.21 -11.82
CA LEU A 154 -13.74 16.88 -12.13
C LEU A 154 -15.26 16.79 -11.91
N ALA A 155 -16.04 17.72 -12.44
CA ALA A 155 -17.49 17.83 -12.16
C ALA A 155 -18.29 16.53 -12.42
N LYS A 156 -18.03 15.85 -13.55
CA LYS A 156 -18.72 14.58 -13.89
C LYS A 156 -18.35 13.43 -12.96
N THR A 157 -17.12 13.41 -12.47
CA THR A 157 -16.65 12.42 -11.49
C THR A 157 -17.23 12.72 -10.12
N GLN A 158 -17.23 13.98 -9.72
CA GLN A 158 -17.87 14.42 -8.49
C GLN A 158 -19.33 13.95 -8.45
N GLU A 159 -20.11 14.24 -9.50
CA GLU A 159 -21.51 13.82 -9.59
C GLU A 159 -21.66 12.30 -9.43
N ARG A 160 -20.94 11.53 -10.26
CA ARG A 160 -21.01 10.07 -10.29
C ARG A 160 -20.61 9.42 -8.97
N ILE A 161 -19.49 9.86 -8.39
CA ILE A 161 -18.93 9.27 -7.18
C ILE A 161 -19.71 9.69 -5.94
N SER A 162 -20.20 10.94 -5.87
CA SER A 162 -20.98 11.40 -4.70
C SER A 162 -22.21 10.52 -4.48
N THR A 163 -23.01 10.32 -5.54
CA THR A 163 -24.19 9.45 -5.50
C THR A 163 -23.84 8.02 -5.12
N PHE A 164 -22.71 7.50 -5.60
CA PHE A 164 -22.26 6.15 -5.30
C PHE A 164 -21.78 5.99 -3.84
N ILE A 165 -21.07 6.97 -3.29
CA ILE A 165 -20.47 6.90 -1.95
C ILE A 165 -21.49 7.10 -0.83
N GLU A 166 -22.58 7.83 -1.07
CA GLU A 166 -23.63 8.12 -0.07
C GLU A 166 -24.13 6.89 0.69
N ARG A 167 -24.27 5.75 0.01
CA ARG A 167 -24.74 4.50 0.63
C ARG A 167 -23.79 3.93 1.68
N PHE A 168 -22.51 4.28 1.66
CA PHE A 168 -21.52 3.83 2.63
C PHE A 168 -21.43 4.72 3.87
N LYS A 169 -22.09 5.90 3.86
CA LYS A 169 -22.11 6.85 4.98
C LYS A 169 -20.71 7.28 5.45
N TRP A 170 -19.77 7.37 4.52
CA TRP A 170 -18.41 7.82 4.80
C TRP A 170 -18.35 9.33 4.99
N ARG A 171 -17.40 9.78 5.80
CA ARG A 171 -17.09 11.21 5.95
C ARG A 171 -16.18 11.65 4.80
N GLY A 172 -16.31 12.88 4.33
CA GLY A 172 -15.40 13.36 3.30
C GLY A 172 -15.55 14.83 2.96
N ILE A 173 -14.63 15.29 2.11
CA ILE A 173 -14.59 16.65 1.56
C ILE A 173 -14.79 16.55 0.05
N VAL A 174 -15.64 17.43 -0.49
CA VAL A 174 -15.99 17.48 -1.91
C VAL A 174 -15.71 18.88 -2.46
N GLY A 175 -15.08 18.98 -3.63
CA GLY A 175 -14.96 20.23 -4.36
C GLY A 175 -13.99 21.24 -3.74
N GLN A 176 -13.22 20.84 -2.73
CA GLN A 176 -12.40 21.75 -1.92
C GLN A 176 -11.08 21.08 -1.52
N ILE A 177 -10.01 21.88 -1.50
CA ILE A 177 -8.70 21.44 -1.03
C ILE A 177 -8.72 21.41 0.51
N PRO A 178 -8.52 20.24 1.15
CA PRO A 178 -8.47 20.16 2.61
C PRO A 178 -7.19 20.80 3.16
N SER A 179 -7.24 21.30 4.41
CA SER A 179 -6.05 21.78 5.09
C SER A 179 -5.11 20.63 5.49
N LYS A 180 -3.83 20.95 5.70
CA LYS A 180 -2.84 19.95 6.14
C LYS A 180 -3.20 19.36 7.49
N GLU A 181 -3.75 20.17 8.39
CA GLU A 181 -4.19 19.78 9.72
C GLU A 181 -5.37 18.81 9.64
N GLN A 182 -6.38 19.13 8.80
CA GLN A 182 -7.51 18.24 8.56
C GLN A 182 -7.04 16.89 8.02
N ILE A 183 -6.12 16.90 7.05
CA ILE A 183 -5.57 15.68 6.48
C ILE A 183 -4.80 14.86 7.51
N ARG A 184 -3.96 15.48 8.35
CA ARG A 184 -3.26 14.77 9.44
C ARG A 184 -4.24 14.11 10.40
N THR A 185 -5.28 14.84 10.82
CA THR A 185 -6.34 14.29 11.68
C THR A 185 -7.02 13.10 11.01
N VAL A 186 -7.40 13.26 9.74
CA VAL A 186 -8.05 12.19 8.97
C VAL A 186 -7.21 10.93 8.93
N LEU A 187 -5.93 11.06 8.60
CA LEU A 187 -5.00 9.94 8.49
C LEU A 187 -4.78 9.20 9.82
N ASN A 188 -4.84 9.91 10.95
CA ASN A 188 -4.68 9.32 12.28
C ASN A 188 -5.95 8.64 12.79
N GLU A 189 -7.12 9.17 12.42
CA GLU A 189 -8.39 8.75 13.01
C GLU A 189 -9.14 7.73 12.16
N HIS A 190 -8.82 7.58 10.87
CA HIS A 190 -9.59 6.76 9.94
C HIS A 190 -8.81 5.50 9.52
N ASP A 191 -9.56 4.43 9.31
CA ASP A 191 -8.98 3.14 8.92
C ASP A 191 -8.78 3.01 7.40
N LEU A 192 -9.41 3.89 6.64
CA LEU A 192 -9.40 3.92 5.19
C LEU A 192 -9.45 5.38 4.72
N PHE A 193 -8.41 5.81 4.02
CA PHE A 193 -8.41 7.06 3.28
C PHE A 193 -8.66 6.78 1.80
N LEU A 194 -9.49 7.60 1.14
CA LEU A 194 -9.81 7.49 -0.29
C LEU A 194 -9.60 8.84 -0.95
N TYR A 195 -8.68 8.92 -1.90
CA TYR A 195 -8.48 10.11 -2.72
C TYR A 195 -9.10 9.90 -4.11
N MET A 196 -9.89 10.85 -4.61
CA MET A 196 -10.34 10.88 -6.02
C MET A 196 -10.16 12.29 -6.56
N GLY A 197 -8.99 12.55 -7.14
CA GLY A 197 -8.61 13.86 -7.66
C GLY A 197 -7.47 13.76 -8.67
N HIS A 198 -6.73 14.85 -8.84
CA HIS A 198 -5.55 14.85 -9.67
C HIS A 198 -4.31 14.39 -8.91
N GLY A 199 -3.50 13.56 -9.56
CA GLY A 199 -2.22 13.16 -9.01
C GLY A 199 -2.32 12.01 -8.01
N SER A 200 -1.41 11.96 -7.06
CA SER A 200 -1.39 10.93 -6.00
C SER A 200 -2.06 11.39 -4.70
N GLY A 201 -2.59 12.62 -4.66
CA GLY A 201 -2.94 13.30 -3.42
C GLY A 201 -1.73 13.84 -2.65
N ARG A 202 -0.50 13.60 -3.12
CA ARG A 202 0.76 14.05 -2.48
C ARG A 202 0.79 15.53 -2.11
N PRO A 203 0.29 16.49 -2.94
CA PRO A 203 0.26 17.90 -2.54
C PRO A 203 -0.54 18.19 -1.27
N LEU A 204 -1.48 17.32 -0.87
CA LEU A 204 -2.22 17.44 0.39
C LEU A 204 -1.31 17.22 1.62
N PHE A 205 -0.23 16.45 1.45
CA PHE A 205 0.68 16.03 2.52
C PHE A 205 2.04 16.73 2.40
N TRP A 206 2.52 16.97 1.17
CA TRP A 206 3.85 17.46 0.87
C TRP A 206 3.84 18.54 -0.22
N PRO A 207 4.14 19.81 0.10
CA PRO A 207 3.87 20.95 -0.80
C PRO A 207 4.93 21.16 -1.91
N PHE A 208 5.87 20.23 -2.12
CA PHE A 208 7.06 20.48 -2.94
C PHE A 208 7.20 19.63 -4.21
N ASP A 209 6.16 18.91 -4.64
CA ASP A 209 6.25 18.10 -5.86
C ASP A 209 4.88 17.80 -6.50
N ASP A 210 4.86 17.81 -7.83
CA ASP A 210 3.68 17.67 -8.70
C ASP A 210 3.49 16.22 -9.20
N SER A 211 4.14 15.23 -8.55
CA SER A 211 4.10 13.82 -8.95
C SER A 211 2.67 13.29 -9.09
N ARG A 212 2.32 12.94 -10.34
CA ARG A 212 0.93 12.71 -10.76
C ARG A 212 0.44 11.27 -10.59
N ASP A 213 1.29 10.33 -10.22
CA ASP A 213 0.98 8.91 -10.20
C ASP A 213 1.81 8.16 -9.12
N VAL A 214 1.56 6.85 -8.96
CA VAL A 214 2.32 5.97 -8.02
C VAL A 214 3.47 5.25 -8.73
N ARG A 215 3.79 5.65 -9.97
CA ARG A 215 4.96 5.15 -10.68
C ARG A 215 6.21 5.64 -9.96
N VAL A 216 7.25 4.81 -9.97
CA VAL A 216 8.58 5.26 -9.58
C VAL A 216 9.26 5.84 -10.81
N VAL A 217 9.55 7.14 -10.75
CA VAL A 217 10.30 7.86 -11.78
C VAL A 217 11.77 7.54 -11.58
N ASP A 218 12.39 6.97 -12.61
CA ASP A 218 13.82 6.69 -12.65
C ASP A 218 14.61 8.02 -12.71
N GLU A 219 15.54 8.20 -11.78
CA GLU A 219 16.37 9.39 -11.67
C GLU A 219 17.83 9.14 -12.06
N GLY A 220 18.18 7.89 -12.42
CA GLY A 220 19.52 7.50 -12.79
C GLY A 220 20.01 6.26 -12.06
N LEU A 221 21.22 5.84 -12.44
CA LEU A 221 21.88 4.68 -11.85
C LEU A 221 22.08 4.89 -10.33
N ASP A 222 21.85 3.83 -9.56
CA ASP A 222 21.99 3.77 -8.10
C ASP A 222 21.04 4.68 -7.30
N LEU A 223 20.07 5.33 -7.96
CA LEU A 223 19.01 6.06 -7.29
C LEU A 223 17.74 5.20 -7.18
N ASP A 224 17.09 5.25 -6.02
CA ASP A 224 15.79 4.58 -5.79
C ASP A 224 14.63 5.24 -6.56
N GLY A 225 14.91 6.35 -7.26
CA GLY A 225 13.92 7.12 -8.01
C GLY A 225 12.94 7.87 -7.11
N ARG A 226 11.97 8.53 -7.75
CA ARG A 226 10.99 9.40 -7.07
C ARG A 226 9.58 8.89 -7.22
N SER A 227 8.83 8.77 -6.12
CA SER A 227 7.43 8.37 -6.14
C SER A 227 6.73 8.71 -4.83
N ALA A 228 5.44 9.06 -4.91
CA ALA A 228 4.55 9.22 -3.76
C ALA A 228 4.46 7.96 -2.88
N VAL A 229 4.75 6.78 -3.45
CA VAL A 229 4.73 5.50 -2.74
C VAL A 229 5.70 5.52 -1.57
N TYR A 230 6.87 6.15 -1.71
CA TYR A 230 7.85 6.20 -0.64
C TYR A 230 7.31 6.92 0.58
N GLU A 231 6.68 8.09 0.41
CA GLU A 231 6.09 8.83 1.53
C GLU A 231 4.97 8.04 2.22
N TYR A 232 4.12 7.37 1.45
CA TYR A 232 3.06 6.55 2.06
C TYR A 232 3.62 5.37 2.85
N MET A 233 4.65 4.70 2.34
CA MET A 233 5.29 3.57 3.03
C MET A 233 6.04 4.03 4.28
N ILE A 234 6.72 5.18 4.22
CA ILE A 234 7.35 5.84 5.38
C ILE A 234 6.30 6.23 6.42
N ALA A 235 5.16 6.76 5.97
CA ALA A 235 4.00 7.05 6.81
C ALA A 235 3.25 5.80 7.30
N ARG A 236 3.78 4.61 7.02
CA ARG A 236 3.27 3.31 7.48
C ARG A 236 1.90 2.94 6.91
N ALA A 237 1.62 3.34 5.66
CA ALA A 237 0.49 2.79 4.91
C ALA A 237 0.73 1.29 4.67
N PRO A 238 -0.16 0.37 5.13
CA PRO A 238 -0.03 -1.04 4.86
C PRO A 238 -0.23 -1.29 3.38
N CYS A 239 -1.11 -0.58 2.69
CA CYS A 239 -1.29 -0.71 1.26
C CYS A 239 -1.54 0.66 0.65
N VAL A 240 -1.09 0.84 -0.58
CA VAL A 240 -1.38 1.99 -1.43
C VAL A 240 -1.81 1.46 -2.78
N ILE A 241 -3.03 1.78 -3.19
CA ILE A 241 -3.48 1.56 -4.56
C ILE A 241 -3.27 2.86 -5.34
N GLY A 242 -2.95 2.77 -6.63
CA GLY A 242 -2.80 3.95 -7.46
C GLY A 242 -2.57 3.59 -8.92
N CYS A 243 -2.51 4.61 -9.78
CA CYS A 243 -2.26 4.42 -11.21
C CYS A 243 -0.78 4.59 -11.55
N LEU A 244 -0.26 3.85 -12.53
CA LEU A 244 1.10 3.98 -13.08
C LEU A 244 1.24 5.10 -14.12
N TRP A 245 0.12 5.53 -14.70
CA TRP A 245 0.05 6.60 -15.69
C TRP A 245 -1.32 7.28 -15.63
N MET A 246 -1.47 8.38 -16.37
CA MET A 246 -2.72 9.14 -16.47
C MET A 246 -3.83 8.32 -17.12
N VAL A 247 -5.00 8.27 -16.46
CA VAL A 247 -6.18 7.55 -16.93
C VAL A 247 -7.35 8.51 -17.16
N THR A 248 -8.39 8.03 -17.85
CA THR A 248 -9.60 8.83 -18.10
C THR A 248 -10.58 8.71 -16.95
N ASP A 249 -11.12 9.85 -16.53
CA ASP A 249 -12.02 9.99 -15.38
C ASP A 249 -13.17 8.97 -15.38
N GLY A 250 -13.88 8.82 -16.50
CA GLY A 250 -15.02 7.90 -16.58
C GLY A 250 -14.66 6.41 -16.42
N GLU A 251 -13.45 6.00 -16.82
CA GLU A 251 -13.01 4.61 -16.69
C GLU A 251 -12.44 4.32 -15.30
N ILE A 252 -11.67 5.25 -14.73
CA ILE A 252 -11.14 5.09 -13.38
C ILE A 252 -12.23 5.17 -12.31
N ASP A 253 -13.27 5.97 -12.53
CA ASP A 253 -14.44 5.98 -11.64
C ASP A 253 -15.14 4.63 -11.66
N ARG A 254 -15.25 3.97 -12.83
CA ARG A 254 -15.83 2.63 -12.92
C ARG A 254 -14.99 1.61 -12.16
N PHE A 255 -13.67 1.71 -12.28
CA PHE A 255 -12.75 0.88 -11.50
C PHE A 255 -12.97 1.11 -10.00
N PHE A 256 -12.98 2.37 -9.55
CA PHE A 256 -13.17 2.75 -8.15
C PHE A 256 -14.48 2.20 -7.59
N MET A 257 -15.58 2.40 -8.32
CA MET A 257 -16.89 1.91 -7.91
C MET A 257 -16.90 0.37 -7.81
N ALA A 258 -16.30 -0.33 -8.78
CA ALA A 258 -16.23 -1.79 -8.77
C ALA A 258 -15.39 -2.33 -7.59
N LEU A 259 -14.24 -1.71 -7.31
CA LEU A 259 -13.38 -2.07 -6.18
C LEU A 259 -14.09 -1.84 -4.84
N THR A 260 -14.73 -0.68 -4.72
CA THR A 260 -15.45 -0.29 -3.50
C THR A 260 -16.66 -1.18 -3.25
N GLU A 261 -17.43 -1.50 -4.30
CA GLU A 261 -18.53 -2.46 -4.22
C GLU A 261 -18.03 -3.83 -3.73
N TYR A 262 -16.97 -4.36 -4.35
CA TYR A 262 -16.43 -5.67 -3.99
C TYR A 262 -16.02 -5.73 -2.52
N CYS A 263 -15.38 -4.68 -2.02
CA CYS A 263 -14.84 -4.66 -0.66
C CYS A 263 -15.89 -4.33 0.40
N PHE A 264 -16.85 -3.44 0.09
CA PHE A 264 -17.61 -2.72 1.12
C PHE A 264 -19.13 -2.71 0.90
N ALA A 265 -19.68 -3.35 -0.14
CA ALA A 265 -21.13 -3.35 -0.41
C ALA A 265 -21.99 -3.81 0.78
N GLU A 266 -21.45 -4.68 1.65
CA GLU A 266 -22.18 -5.26 2.77
C GLU A 266 -22.04 -4.48 4.09
N LEU A 267 -21.33 -3.34 4.13
CA LEU A 267 -20.99 -2.63 5.38
C LEU A 267 -22.19 -2.35 6.30
N HIS A 268 -23.36 -2.04 5.72
CA HIS A 268 -24.55 -1.61 6.45
C HIS A 268 -25.71 -2.62 6.39
N LYS A 269 -25.49 -3.83 5.88
CA LYS A 269 -26.55 -4.85 5.82
C LYS A 269 -26.79 -5.43 7.21
N LYS A 270 -28.06 -5.36 7.65
CA LYS A 270 -28.52 -5.86 8.96
C LYS A 270 -28.77 -7.37 8.99
N ASP A 271 -28.98 -7.98 7.83
CA ASP A 271 -29.27 -9.40 7.69
C ASP A 271 -28.04 -10.14 7.15
N ALA A 272 -27.27 -10.75 8.05
CA ALA A 272 -26.31 -11.77 7.68
C ALA A 272 -27.05 -13.08 7.35
N GLY A 273 -27.81 -13.10 6.24
CA GLY A 273 -28.19 -14.36 5.62
C GLY A 273 -26.90 -15.08 5.25
N THR A 274 -26.59 -16.21 5.91
CA THR A 274 -25.45 -17.12 5.72
C THR A 274 -24.33 -16.61 4.78
N VAL A 275 -23.68 -15.50 5.12
CA VAL A 275 -22.53 -15.03 4.35
C VAL A 275 -21.36 -15.88 4.83
N ASN A 276 -20.98 -16.85 4.00
CA ASN A 276 -19.94 -17.83 4.33
C ASN A 276 -18.53 -17.19 4.40
N ASP A 277 -18.39 -15.97 3.87
CA ASP A 277 -17.14 -15.23 3.83
C ASP A 277 -17.09 -14.15 4.92
N THR A 278 -16.03 -14.20 5.71
CA THR A 278 -15.80 -13.27 6.82
C THR A 278 -15.04 -12.01 6.39
N PHE A 279 -14.46 -12.02 5.19
CA PHE A 279 -13.68 -10.90 4.65
C PHE A 279 -13.64 -10.92 3.11
N ARG A 280 -13.15 -9.81 2.53
CA ARG A 280 -12.83 -9.66 1.10
C ARG A 280 -11.36 -9.26 0.95
N LEU A 281 -10.62 -9.94 0.07
CA LEU A 281 -9.23 -9.53 -0.23
C LEU A 281 -9.26 -8.27 -1.09
N LEU A 282 -8.58 -7.21 -0.65
CA LEU A 282 -8.52 -5.95 -1.40
C LEU A 282 -7.92 -6.16 -2.79
N LEU A 283 -6.90 -7.02 -2.90
CA LEU A 283 -6.22 -7.33 -4.15
C LEU A 283 -7.09 -8.15 -5.12
N GLU A 284 -8.02 -8.97 -4.61
CA GLU A 284 -9.05 -9.59 -5.47
C GLU A 284 -10.03 -8.53 -5.98
N GLY A 285 -10.41 -7.57 -5.14
CA GLY A 285 -11.20 -6.42 -5.56
C GLY A 285 -10.52 -5.62 -6.68
N VAL A 286 -9.21 -5.45 -6.62
CA VAL A 286 -8.43 -4.82 -7.71
C VAL A 286 -8.57 -5.64 -9.00
N LEU A 287 -8.40 -6.96 -8.94
CA LEU A 287 -8.54 -7.84 -10.10
C LEU A 287 -9.95 -7.78 -10.71
N GLU A 288 -10.99 -7.80 -9.88
CA GLU A 288 -12.37 -7.66 -10.33
C GLU A 288 -12.64 -6.29 -10.94
N ALA A 289 -12.15 -5.22 -10.32
CA ALA A 289 -12.29 -3.86 -10.82
C ALA A 289 -11.60 -3.67 -12.18
N ARG A 290 -10.40 -4.27 -12.39
CA ARG A 290 -9.73 -4.25 -13.71
C ARG A 290 -10.60 -4.86 -14.80
N ARG A 291 -11.32 -5.95 -14.50
CA ARG A 291 -12.23 -6.62 -15.46
C ARG A 291 -13.46 -5.79 -15.80
N LYS A 292 -13.85 -4.83 -14.95
CA LYS A 292 -14.98 -3.94 -15.18
C LYS A 292 -14.62 -2.73 -16.07
N CYS A 293 -13.34 -2.40 -16.23
CA CYS A 293 -12.92 -1.37 -17.17
C CYS A 293 -13.28 -1.75 -18.62
N LYS A 294 -13.78 -0.80 -19.42
CA LYS A 294 -13.97 -0.97 -20.88
C LYS A 294 -12.62 -1.01 -21.60
N LEU A 295 -11.61 -0.39 -21.02
CA LEU A 295 -10.22 -0.45 -21.48
C LEU A 295 -9.36 -1.24 -20.48
N PRO A 296 -9.39 -2.59 -20.52
CA PRO A 296 -8.68 -3.43 -19.54
C PRO A 296 -7.18 -3.15 -19.45
N PHE A 297 -6.52 -2.85 -20.56
CA PHE A 297 -5.07 -2.61 -20.58
C PHE A 297 -4.71 -1.13 -20.47
N LEU A 298 -5.52 -0.20 -20.99
CA LEU A 298 -5.21 1.22 -20.90
C LEU A 298 -5.56 1.81 -19.53
N THR A 299 -6.62 1.32 -18.88
CA THR A 299 -7.05 1.78 -17.55
C THR A 299 -6.88 0.69 -16.50
N GLY A 300 -7.39 -0.52 -16.75
CA GLY A 300 -7.32 -1.60 -15.76
C GLY A 300 -5.87 -1.93 -15.37
N ALA A 301 -4.98 -2.08 -16.35
CA ALA A 301 -3.57 -2.37 -16.11
C ALA A 301 -2.78 -1.19 -15.54
N ALA A 302 -3.32 0.04 -15.59
CA ALA A 302 -2.69 1.20 -14.96
C ALA A 302 -2.72 1.08 -13.42
N VAL A 303 -3.76 0.45 -12.85
CA VAL A 303 -3.94 0.40 -11.41
C VAL A 303 -3.08 -0.69 -10.79
N VAL A 304 -2.20 -0.33 -9.86
CA VAL A 304 -1.31 -1.24 -9.11
C VAL A 304 -1.48 -1.05 -7.61
N ALA A 305 -1.03 -2.04 -6.84
CA ALA A 305 -1.02 -2.01 -5.38
C ALA A 305 0.42 -2.14 -4.88
N TYR A 306 0.82 -1.26 -3.95
CA TYR A 306 2.06 -1.34 -3.21
C TYR A 306 1.79 -1.68 -1.73
N GLY A 307 2.69 -2.40 -1.07
CA GLY A 307 2.67 -2.66 0.38
C GLY A 307 2.26 -4.09 0.75
N LEU A 308 1.65 -4.27 1.91
CA LEU A 308 1.13 -5.52 2.47
C LEU A 308 -0.27 -5.88 1.96
N PRO A 309 -0.62 -7.17 1.91
CA PRO A 309 -1.99 -7.62 1.68
C PRO A 309 -2.97 -7.04 2.72
N VAL A 310 -4.11 -6.53 2.23
CA VAL A 310 -5.20 -5.96 3.03
C VAL A 310 -6.49 -6.73 2.78
N VAL A 311 -7.30 -6.89 3.83
CA VAL A 311 -8.66 -7.43 3.75
C VAL A 311 -9.69 -6.43 4.26
N ALA A 312 -10.83 -6.34 3.59
CA ALA A 312 -12.01 -5.65 4.10
C ALA A 312 -12.81 -6.62 4.98
N ALA A 313 -13.03 -6.26 6.24
CA ALA A 313 -13.84 -7.04 7.16
C ALA A 313 -15.32 -6.92 6.80
N LEU A 314 -16.01 -8.06 6.69
CA LEU A 314 -17.46 -8.08 6.59
C LEU A 314 -17.99 -8.16 8.03
N SER A 315 -18.98 -7.31 8.34
CA SER A 315 -19.46 -6.88 9.66
C SER A 315 -19.79 -7.96 10.74
N ALA A 316 -19.59 -9.25 10.50
CA ALA A 316 -19.95 -10.33 11.42
C ALA A 316 -18.97 -10.56 12.60
N ILE A 317 -17.71 -10.10 12.54
CA ILE A 317 -16.68 -10.49 13.54
C ILE A 317 -16.33 -9.38 14.55
N ALA A 318 -16.57 -8.10 14.22
CA ALA A 318 -16.20 -7.00 15.12
C ALA A 318 -16.90 -7.08 16.49
N ASN A 319 -18.08 -7.70 16.58
CA ASN A 319 -18.87 -7.78 17.82
C ASN A 319 -18.50 -8.98 18.73
N ASN A 320 -17.88 -10.05 18.22
CA ASN A 320 -17.61 -11.24 19.04
C ASN A 320 -16.30 -11.18 19.84
N ASN A 321 -15.37 -10.29 19.48
CA ASN A 321 -14.12 -10.16 20.24
C ASN A 321 -14.24 -9.25 21.48
N ASN A 322 -15.28 -8.42 21.57
CA ASN A 322 -15.56 -7.62 22.77
C ASN A 322 -16.40 -8.37 23.82
N SER A 323 -17.06 -9.47 23.47
CA SER A 323 -17.85 -10.28 24.40
C SER A 323 -17.05 -11.40 25.08
N LEU A 324 -15.88 -11.77 24.56
CA LEU A 324 -15.00 -12.76 25.19
C LEU A 324 -14.00 -12.17 26.21
N SER A 325 -13.87 -10.84 26.29
CA SER A 325 -12.97 -10.19 27.27
C SER A 325 -13.65 -9.76 28.58
N SER A 326 -14.94 -10.02 28.76
CA SER A 326 -15.70 -9.60 29.95
C SER A 326 -16.12 -10.75 30.89
N SER A 327 -15.62 -11.97 30.67
CA SER A 327 -16.00 -13.13 31.48
C SER A 327 -14.80 -13.91 32.02
N THR A 328 -14.05 -13.31 32.94
CA THR A 328 -13.21 -14.07 33.90
C THR A 328 -13.28 -13.46 35.31
N SER A 329 -14.15 -14.11 36.10
CA SER A 329 -14.00 -14.46 37.52
C SER A 329 -13.64 -13.38 38.55
N SER A 330 -14.68 -12.86 39.22
CA SER A 330 -14.62 -12.49 40.63
C SER A 330 -14.46 -13.75 41.48
N LEU A 331 -13.27 -13.96 42.06
CA LEU A 331 -13.07 -14.89 43.17
C LEU A 331 -12.88 -14.07 44.46
N SER A 332 -13.87 -14.15 45.34
CA SER A 332 -13.82 -13.64 46.70
C SER A 332 -12.88 -14.49 47.57
N PRO A 333 -12.08 -13.89 48.47
CA PRO A 333 -11.32 -14.66 49.44
C PRO A 333 -12.24 -15.12 50.58
N LEU A 334 -12.36 -16.43 50.76
CA LEU A 334 -12.96 -17.02 51.95
C LEU A 334 -11.97 -16.93 53.11
N SER A 335 -12.47 -16.38 54.22
CA SER A 335 -11.93 -16.44 55.57
C SER A 335 -11.87 -17.86 56.11
N SER A 336 -10.72 -18.31 56.64
CA SER A 336 -10.49 -18.66 58.05
C SER A 336 -9.03 -19.07 58.25
#